data_AF-A0A956R714-F1
#
_entry.id   AF-A0A956R714-F1
#
_cell.length_a   1.000
_cell.length_b   1.000
_cell.length_c   1.000
_cell.angle_alpha   90.00
_cell.angle_beta   90.00
_cell.angle_gamma   90.00
#
_symmetry.space_group_name_H-M   'P 1'
#
loop_
_entity.id
_entity.type
_entity.pdbx_description
1 polymer ?
#
loop_
_entity_poly.entity_id
_entity_poly.type
_entity_poly.pdbx_seq_one_letter_code
_entity_poly.pdbx_strand_id
1 'polypeptide(L)'
;MAVAITLVRRVPTVRSWVRGEIDWHGHRTYEPPSPPAADRVDQARVHAELLPAWLIARSRRTRGLDGAGEPEAFEALREAVAPDANLTELLDELHALSSPGALAEDPRRALYLGWAWSRYLDQQQVPFVVHGAIRGSEFGPMLSAAIYRVDADAGVRLGEGTYRVRLVSRIDGTNLREQYLGAAGVDDAVLVLDRLQEFALADVWPLLDPWLELRPAGRRHFAGPLLQEAREHLSSTALRQLGQSAAARWQITSTLQRLEARQASCGSGFRINEVPWYGFDDERVARLRDVATRHADRHCPGITMGEVDALAQASAALDPSPELQRALEELVAWTAQHVAIHEARHLADAALVQGFDEPLPCASCADGMGIAARAELSGYLASLAWSPSPALALYQACRSLAGEQWRSSGDGQPHREALELLQRRIGPVCLDGPPPALRQLGRHLEVEMLGRSEVMALPADFPRRLSLE
;
A
#
# COMPACT_ATOMS: atom_id res chain seq x y z
N MET A 1 42.09 29.74 15.54
CA MET A 1 40.61 29.79 15.64
C MET A 1 40.07 28.59 14.85
N ALA A 2 40.03 27.40 15.44
CA ALA A 2 39.00 26.90 16.36
C ALA A 2 37.62 26.79 15.68
N VAL A 3 37.42 25.65 15.03
CA VAL A 3 36.24 24.76 15.09
C VAL A 3 34.90 25.46 15.38
N ALA A 4 34.18 25.83 14.32
CA ALA A 4 32.75 26.18 14.38
C ALA A 4 31.99 25.64 13.14
N ILE A 5 32.46 24.52 12.61
CA ILE A 5 31.85 23.82 11.48
C ILE A 5 31.57 22.40 11.99
N THR A 6 30.34 21.90 11.79
CA THR A 6 29.84 20.56 12.20
C THR A 6 29.18 20.39 13.59
N LEU A 7 28.52 21.41 14.16
CA LEU A 7 27.69 21.21 15.37
C LEU A 7 26.18 21.23 15.12
N VAL A 8 25.68 21.99 14.15
CA VAL A 8 24.22 22.17 13.98
C VAL A 8 23.51 20.94 13.35
N ARG A 9 24.21 20.12 12.54
CA ARG A 9 23.65 18.85 12.00
C ARG A 9 23.78 17.64 12.93
N ARG A 10 24.59 17.70 13.99
CA ARG A 10 24.80 16.58 14.94
C ARG A 10 23.85 16.59 16.13
N VAL A 11 23.22 17.73 16.44
CA VAL A 11 22.32 17.86 17.62
C VAL A 11 21.15 16.87 17.61
N PRO A 12 20.45 16.62 16.48
CA PRO A 12 19.36 15.64 16.46
C PRO A 12 19.85 14.21 16.71
N THR A 13 20.98 13.82 16.09
CA THR A 13 21.58 12.48 16.23
C THR A 13 22.12 12.25 17.65
N VAL A 14 22.75 13.26 18.26
CA VAL A 14 23.23 13.16 19.66
C VAL A 14 22.05 13.03 20.63
N ARG A 15 20.97 13.80 20.44
CA ARG A 15 19.76 13.69 21.28
C ARG A 15 19.09 12.33 21.15
N SER A 16 18.94 11.80 19.93
CA SER A 16 18.41 10.46 19.69
C SER A 16 19.31 9.37 20.27
N TRP A 17 20.63 9.49 20.13
CA TRP A 17 21.59 8.55 20.71
C TRP A 17 21.56 8.56 22.25
N VAL A 18 21.56 9.74 22.89
CA VAL A 18 21.44 9.88 24.36
C VAL A 18 20.15 9.26 24.90
N ARG A 19 19.08 9.27 24.09
CA ARG A 19 17.78 8.66 24.43
C ARG A 19 17.70 7.16 24.09
N GLY A 20 18.77 6.56 23.56
CA GLY A 20 18.79 5.15 23.13
C GLY A 20 17.95 4.86 21.88
N GLU A 21 17.52 5.89 21.15
CA GLU A 21 16.70 5.75 19.94
C GLU A 21 17.50 5.20 18.75
N ILE A 22 18.81 5.43 18.77
CA ILE A 22 19.75 4.95 17.76
C ILE A 22 21.03 4.43 18.41
N ASP A 23 21.66 3.44 17.76
CA ASP A 23 23.00 2.96 18.11
C ASP A 23 24.10 3.97 17.70
N TRP A 24 25.36 3.61 17.93
CA TRP A 24 26.51 4.45 17.57
C TRP A 24 26.73 4.56 16.04
N HIS A 25 26.08 3.70 15.25
CA HIS A 25 26.05 3.76 13.79
C HIS A 25 24.87 4.59 13.25
N GLY A 26 23.92 4.97 14.11
CA GLY A 26 22.72 5.69 13.74
C GLY A 26 21.52 4.81 13.37
N HIS A 27 21.61 3.48 13.54
CA HIS A 27 20.48 2.59 13.33
C HIS A 27 19.50 2.70 14.49
N ARG A 28 18.19 2.67 14.19
CA ARG A 28 17.19 2.71 15.26
C ARG A 28 17.27 1.49 16.15
N THR A 29 17.17 1.70 17.45
CA THR A 29 17.20 0.64 18.45
C THR A 29 16.07 0.82 19.44
N TYR A 30 15.52 -0.30 19.91
CA TYR A 30 14.61 -0.31 21.05
C TYR A 30 14.96 -1.51 21.93
N GLU A 31 15.40 -1.23 23.15
CA GLU A 31 15.67 -2.23 24.18
C GLU A 31 14.56 -2.12 25.24
N PRO A 32 13.74 -3.15 25.43
CA PRO A 32 12.65 -3.11 26.41
C PRO A 32 13.22 -2.94 27.83
N PRO A 33 12.83 -1.89 28.58
CA PRO A 33 13.35 -1.65 29.92
C PRO A 33 12.81 -2.64 30.96
N SER A 34 11.68 -3.30 30.68
CA SER A 34 11.03 -4.27 31.57
C SER A 34 10.94 -5.67 30.92
N PRO A 35 10.82 -6.74 31.73
CA PRO A 35 10.56 -8.08 31.19
C PRO A 35 9.32 -8.09 30.27
N PRO A 36 9.40 -8.68 29.07
CA PRO A 36 8.27 -8.73 28.16
C PRO A 36 7.06 -9.46 28.73
N ALA A 37 5.85 -8.97 28.46
CA ALA A 37 4.60 -9.58 28.88
C ALA A 37 3.49 -9.39 27.83
N ALA A 38 3.88 -9.29 26.56
CA ALA A 38 2.96 -9.00 25.45
C ALA A 38 1.92 -10.12 25.25
N ASP A 39 2.22 -11.34 25.68
CA ASP A 39 1.33 -12.50 25.70
C ASP A 39 0.16 -12.37 26.69
N ARG A 40 0.25 -11.45 27.66
CA ARG A 40 -0.81 -11.18 28.65
C ARG A 40 -1.78 -10.09 28.23
N VAL A 41 -1.54 -9.46 27.09
CA VAL A 41 -2.36 -8.39 26.53
C VAL A 41 -3.24 -8.97 25.43
N ASP A 42 -4.52 -8.57 25.38
CA ASP A 42 -5.39 -8.87 24.24
C ASP A 42 -4.97 -8.00 23.05
N GLN A 43 -3.96 -8.48 22.33
CA GLN A 43 -3.34 -7.74 21.22
C GLN A 43 -4.33 -7.45 20.09
N ALA A 44 -5.27 -8.36 19.83
CA ALA A 44 -6.29 -8.15 18.80
C ALA A 44 -7.20 -6.99 19.17
N ARG A 45 -7.71 -6.95 20.40
CA ARG A 45 -8.56 -5.86 20.88
C ARG A 45 -7.81 -4.53 20.95
N VAL A 46 -6.57 -4.54 21.44
CA VAL A 46 -5.74 -3.32 21.52
C VAL A 46 -5.57 -2.69 20.13
N HIS A 47 -5.23 -3.48 19.12
CA HIS A 47 -4.88 -2.97 17.79
C HIS A 47 -6.07 -2.71 16.87
N ALA A 48 -7.14 -3.51 16.96
CA ALA A 48 -8.32 -3.37 16.10
C ALA A 48 -9.37 -2.39 16.67
N GLU A 49 -9.41 -2.18 18.00
CA GLU A 49 -10.47 -1.41 18.65
C GLU A 49 -9.93 -0.21 19.44
N LEU A 50 -9.09 -0.47 20.46
CA LEU A 50 -8.78 0.53 21.49
C LEU A 50 -7.81 1.62 21.00
N LEU A 51 -6.72 1.22 20.32
CA LEU A 51 -5.76 2.17 19.76
C LEU A 51 -6.39 3.07 18.67
N PRO A 52 -7.14 2.53 17.69
CA PRO A 52 -7.91 3.37 16.75
C PRO A 52 -8.89 4.31 17.46
N ALA A 53 -9.65 3.83 18.44
CA ALA A 53 -10.65 4.64 19.15
C ALA A 53 -10.01 5.85 19.85
N TRP A 54 -8.89 5.65 20.54
CA TRP A 54 -8.15 6.75 21.17
C TRP A 54 -7.61 7.74 20.13
N LEU A 55 -6.97 7.29 19.05
CA LEU A 55 -6.46 8.17 17.99
C LEU A 55 -7.57 9.00 17.31
N ILE A 56 -8.75 8.40 17.09
CA ILE A 56 -9.92 9.11 16.55
C ILE A 56 -10.43 10.16 17.55
N ALA A 57 -10.60 9.80 18.82
CA ALA A 57 -11.04 10.71 19.85
C ALA A 57 -10.07 11.90 20.02
N ARG A 58 -8.76 11.63 19.96
CA ARG A 58 -7.69 12.64 19.99
C ARG A 58 -7.74 13.59 18.81
N SER A 59 -7.94 13.05 17.61
CA SER A 59 -8.11 13.83 16.37
C SER A 59 -9.33 14.76 16.46
N ARG A 60 -10.47 14.27 16.95
CA ARG A 60 -11.68 15.08 17.16
C ARG A 60 -11.44 16.21 18.15
N ARG A 61 -10.82 15.91 19.30
CA ARG A 61 -10.45 16.91 20.32
C ARG A 61 -9.54 17.99 19.75
N THR A 62 -8.53 17.60 18.97
CA THR A 62 -7.60 18.52 18.31
C THR A 62 -8.31 19.49 17.36
N ARG A 63 -9.38 19.03 16.70
CA ARG A 63 -10.21 19.84 15.79
C ARG A 63 -11.27 20.69 16.50
N GLY A 64 -11.30 20.70 17.83
CA GLY A 64 -12.36 21.37 18.60
C GLY A 64 -13.75 20.75 18.41
N LEU A 65 -13.83 19.53 17.88
CA LEU A 65 -15.06 18.75 17.84
C LEU A 65 -15.29 18.09 19.20
N ASP A 66 -16.51 17.59 19.44
CA ASP A 66 -16.80 16.80 20.64
C ASP A 66 -15.85 15.59 20.72
N GLY A 67 -14.86 15.73 21.61
CA GLY A 67 -13.83 14.77 21.96
C GLY A 67 -13.84 14.51 23.47
N ALA A 68 -14.98 14.72 24.12
CA ALA A 68 -15.14 14.47 25.55
C ALA A 68 -14.78 13.03 25.93
N GLY A 69 -14.95 12.08 25.00
CA GLY A 69 -14.61 10.66 25.19
C GLY A 69 -13.13 10.29 25.03
N GLU A 70 -12.22 11.25 24.80
CA GLU A 70 -10.79 10.96 24.61
C GLU A 70 -10.09 10.46 25.88
N PRO A 71 -10.31 11.04 27.07
CA PRO A 71 -9.77 10.50 28.33
C PRO A 71 -10.25 9.07 28.59
N GLU A 72 -11.53 8.78 28.39
CA GLU A 72 -12.09 7.43 28.57
C GLU A 72 -11.49 6.43 27.59
N ALA A 73 -11.33 6.82 26.32
CA ALA A 73 -10.70 5.96 25.31
C ALA A 73 -9.21 5.70 25.64
N PHE A 74 -8.48 6.71 26.13
CA PHE A 74 -7.10 6.56 26.57
C PHE A 74 -6.98 5.63 27.78
N GLU A 75 -7.81 5.82 28.81
CA GLU A 75 -7.79 4.97 30.01
C GLU A 75 -8.16 3.52 29.69
N ALA A 76 -9.14 3.28 28.81
CA ALA A 76 -9.48 1.93 28.36
C ALA A 76 -8.32 1.24 27.61
N LEU A 77 -7.62 1.98 26.74
CA LEU A 77 -6.42 1.49 26.05
C LEU A 77 -5.29 1.21 27.03
N ARG A 78 -5.06 2.14 27.97
CA ARG A 78 -4.04 2.04 29.03
C ARG A 78 -4.27 0.83 29.93
N GLU A 79 -5.50 0.61 30.38
CA GLU A 79 -5.87 -0.55 31.19
C GLU A 79 -5.61 -1.87 30.43
N ALA A 80 -5.95 -1.91 29.13
CA ALA A 80 -5.76 -3.09 28.31
C ALA A 80 -4.29 -3.46 28.12
N VAL A 81 -3.38 -2.48 28.05
CA VAL A 81 -1.93 -2.73 27.91
C VAL A 81 -1.19 -2.80 29.26
N ALA A 82 -1.84 -2.46 30.38
CA ALA A 82 -1.25 -2.48 31.72
C ALA A 82 -0.55 -3.79 32.14
N PRO A 83 -0.97 -4.99 31.68
CA PRO A 83 -0.22 -6.22 31.94
C PRO A 83 1.22 -6.22 31.39
N ASP A 84 1.52 -5.34 30.43
CA ASP A 84 2.83 -5.15 29.82
C ASP A 84 3.37 -3.74 30.11
N ALA A 85 4.39 -3.68 30.98
CA ALA A 85 5.00 -2.42 31.38
C ALA A 85 5.67 -1.67 30.22
N ASN A 86 6.21 -2.38 29.21
CA ASN A 86 6.86 -1.75 28.07
C ASN A 86 5.84 -1.06 27.16
N LEU A 87 4.71 -1.73 26.87
CA LEU A 87 3.62 -1.13 26.09
C LEU A 87 2.99 0.06 26.84
N THR A 88 2.83 -0.07 28.15
CA THR A 88 2.30 0.98 29.02
C THR A 88 3.19 2.24 28.99
N GLU A 89 4.51 2.08 29.09
CA GLU A 89 5.47 3.18 29.04
C GLU A 89 5.49 3.88 27.67
N LEU A 90 5.53 3.10 26.58
CA LEU A 90 5.45 3.63 25.22
C LEU A 90 4.15 4.42 24.99
N LEU A 91 3.02 3.90 25.47
CA LEU A 91 1.70 4.53 25.34
C LEU A 91 1.62 5.85 26.11
N ASP A 92 2.09 5.88 27.35
CA ASP A 92 2.07 7.08 28.20
C ASP A 92 2.88 8.21 27.59
N GLU A 93 4.09 7.90 27.11
CA GLU A 93 4.93 8.89 26.48
C GLU A 93 4.30 9.39 25.17
N LEU A 94 3.73 8.48 24.37
CA LEU A 94 3.06 8.85 23.12
C LEU A 94 1.86 9.76 23.40
N HIS A 95 1.08 9.49 24.45
CA HIS A 95 -0.04 10.33 24.84
C HIS A 95 0.41 11.71 25.31
N ALA A 96 1.47 11.81 26.12
CA ALA A 96 2.05 13.09 26.52
C ALA A 96 2.49 13.93 25.30
N LEU A 97 3.07 13.27 24.29
CA LEU A 97 3.52 13.91 23.06
C LEU A 97 2.39 14.22 22.08
N SER A 98 1.24 13.56 22.16
CA SER A 98 0.15 13.63 21.16
C SER A 98 -0.64 14.95 21.14
N SER A 99 -0.28 15.95 21.96
CA SER A 99 -0.90 17.29 21.88
C SER A 99 -0.31 18.11 20.73
N PRO A 100 -1.06 19.02 20.08
CA PRO A 100 -0.51 19.78 18.95
C PRO A 100 0.77 20.56 19.29
N GLY A 101 0.87 21.10 20.51
CA GLY A 101 2.08 21.78 20.99
C GLY A 101 3.26 20.83 21.14
N ALA A 102 3.08 19.72 21.86
CA ALA A 102 4.17 18.75 22.06
C ALA A 102 4.57 18.03 20.76
N LEU A 103 3.62 17.71 19.89
CA LEU A 103 3.90 17.15 18.55
C LEU A 103 4.68 18.12 17.67
N ALA A 104 4.42 19.43 17.77
CA ALA A 104 5.19 20.42 17.03
C ALA A 104 6.65 20.53 17.51
N GLU A 105 6.88 20.33 18.82
CA GLU A 105 8.20 20.42 19.43
C GLU A 105 9.06 19.17 19.21
N ASP A 106 8.49 17.97 19.30
CA ASP A 106 9.24 16.71 19.14
C ASP A 106 8.50 15.67 18.25
N PRO A 107 8.25 15.99 16.97
CA PRO A 107 7.54 15.09 16.06
C PRO A 107 8.30 13.77 15.82
N ARG A 108 9.64 13.83 15.87
CA ARG A 108 10.49 12.65 15.66
C ARG A 108 10.35 11.64 16.77
N ARG A 109 10.25 12.09 18.03
CA ARG A 109 10.03 11.18 19.17
C ARG A 109 8.69 10.47 19.07
N ALA A 110 7.61 11.18 18.72
CA ALA A 110 6.29 10.55 18.54
C ALA A 110 6.32 9.46 17.45
N LEU A 111 6.99 9.71 16.32
CA LEU A 111 7.16 8.71 15.27
C LEU A 111 8.07 7.54 15.70
N TYR A 112 9.12 7.82 16.48
CA TYR A 112 9.96 6.80 17.08
C TYR A 112 9.16 5.88 18.00
N LEU A 113 8.26 6.40 18.84
CA LEU A 113 7.46 5.59 19.75
C LEU A 113 6.52 4.63 18.99
N GLY A 114 5.91 5.06 17.89
CA GLY A 114 5.13 4.16 17.02
C GLY A 114 5.99 3.07 16.36
N TRP A 115 7.20 3.41 15.95
CA TRP A 115 8.18 2.42 15.46
C TRP A 115 8.62 1.46 16.57
N ALA A 116 8.95 1.96 17.76
CA ALA A 116 9.39 1.18 18.91
C ALA A 116 8.31 0.20 19.38
N TRP A 117 7.04 0.62 19.35
CA TRP A 117 5.89 -0.25 19.57
C TRP A 117 5.89 -1.45 18.63
N SER A 118 5.98 -1.19 17.32
CA SER A 118 6.01 -2.26 16.31
C SER A 118 7.24 -3.14 16.46
N ARG A 119 8.40 -2.54 16.74
CA ARG A 119 9.65 -3.26 16.97
C ARG A 119 9.56 -4.18 18.20
N TYR A 120 8.95 -3.72 19.28
CA TYR A 120 8.72 -4.49 20.48
C TYR A 120 7.83 -5.71 20.21
N LEU A 121 6.68 -5.51 19.54
CA LEU A 121 5.79 -6.60 19.17
C LEU A 121 6.49 -7.63 18.27
N ASP A 122 7.29 -7.16 17.31
CA ASP A 122 8.09 -8.03 16.45
C ASP A 122 9.13 -8.86 17.23
N GLN A 123 9.82 -8.27 18.22
CA GLN A 123 10.73 -8.99 19.11
C GLN A 123 10.01 -10.10 19.90
N GLN A 124 8.72 -9.91 20.19
CA GLN A 124 7.87 -10.88 20.89
C GLN A 124 7.07 -11.78 19.94
N GLN A 125 7.32 -11.74 18.63
CA GLN A 125 6.60 -12.52 17.61
C GLN A 125 5.09 -12.28 17.59
N VAL A 126 4.66 -11.08 18.00
CA VAL A 126 3.27 -10.65 17.92
C VAL A 126 3.02 -10.02 16.54
N PRO A 127 2.03 -10.50 15.75
CA PRO A 127 1.90 -10.16 14.33
C PRO A 127 1.13 -8.86 14.10
N PHE A 128 1.53 -7.76 14.75
CA PHE A 128 0.94 -6.44 14.52
C PHE A 128 2.00 -5.39 14.21
N VAL A 129 1.66 -4.46 13.34
CA VAL A 129 2.51 -3.34 12.94
C VAL A 129 1.71 -2.05 13.03
N VAL A 130 2.29 -1.03 13.65
CA VAL A 130 1.73 0.32 13.81
C VAL A 130 2.58 1.31 13.03
N HIS A 131 2.02 1.85 11.96
CA HIS A 131 2.66 2.88 11.14
C HIS A 131 2.17 4.26 11.54
N GLY A 132 2.93 4.91 12.42
CA GLY A 132 2.68 6.29 12.83
C GLY A 132 2.99 7.30 11.72
N ALA A 133 2.14 8.31 11.60
CA ALA A 133 2.32 9.44 10.69
C ALA A 133 1.83 10.73 11.35
N ILE A 134 2.54 11.84 11.11
CA ILE A 134 2.11 13.17 11.55
C ILE A 134 1.58 13.93 10.36
N ARG A 135 0.32 14.39 10.46
CA ARG A 135 -0.35 15.15 9.41
C ARG A 135 -0.43 16.61 9.82
N GLY A 136 -0.08 17.50 8.89
CA GLY A 136 -0.40 18.92 9.03
C GLY A 136 -1.91 19.13 8.91
N SER A 137 -2.48 19.97 9.76
CA SER A 137 -3.87 20.41 9.65
C SER A 137 -3.96 21.90 9.99
N GLU A 138 -5.10 22.52 9.67
CA GLU A 138 -5.40 23.91 10.07
C GLU A 138 -5.41 24.09 11.61
N PHE A 139 -5.55 23.00 12.36
CA PHE A 139 -5.54 22.96 13.82
C PHE A 139 -4.18 22.56 14.42
N GLY A 140 -3.13 22.52 13.60
CA GLY A 140 -1.79 22.08 13.99
C GLY A 140 -1.46 20.64 13.59
N PRO A 141 -0.27 20.13 13.99
CA PRO A 141 0.13 18.75 13.68
C PRO A 141 -0.74 17.76 14.45
N MET A 142 -1.10 16.67 13.77
CA MET A 142 -1.95 15.62 14.31
C MET A 142 -1.29 14.26 14.12
N LEU A 143 -1.20 13.49 15.20
CA LEU A 143 -0.78 12.10 15.14
C LEU A 143 -1.89 11.24 14.52
N SER A 144 -1.51 10.38 13.60
CA SER A 144 -2.34 9.34 13.02
C SER A 144 -1.54 8.04 12.96
N ALA A 145 -2.20 6.90 12.92
CA ALA A 145 -1.55 5.63 12.65
C ALA A 145 -2.41 4.80 11.71
N ALA A 146 -1.76 4.01 10.87
CA ALA A 146 -2.36 2.85 10.25
C ALA A 146 -1.92 1.61 11.03
N ILE A 147 -2.86 0.73 11.34
CA ILE A 147 -2.59 -0.46 12.17
C ILE A 147 -2.93 -1.68 11.35
N TYR A 148 -1.95 -2.58 11.26
CA TYR A 148 -2.04 -3.78 10.45
C TYR A 148 -1.81 -5.04 11.26
N ARG A 149 -2.47 -6.12 10.83
CA ARG A 149 -2.10 -7.50 11.16
C ARG A 149 -1.13 -8.00 10.11
N VAL A 150 -0.08 -8.70 10.53
CA VAL A 150 0.87 -9.38 9.62
C VAL A 150 0.31 -10.75 9.28
N ASP A 151 -0.05 -10.96 8.02
CA ASP A 151 -0.60 -12.24 7.55
C ASP A 151 0.51 -13.17 7.02
N ALA A 152 1.59 -12.60 6.48
CA ALA A 152 2.78 -13.35 6.09
C ALA A 152 4.05 -12.49 6.12
N ASP A 153 5.19 -13.16 6.18
CA ASP A 153 6.52 -12.55 6.21
C ASP A 153 7.43 -13.29 5.23
N ALA A 154 8.23 -12.55 4.46
CA ALA A 154 9.10 -13.11 3.43
C ALA A 154 10.44 -12.36 3.36
N GLY A 155 11.52 -13.13 3.24
CA GLY A 155 12.86 -12.59 2.98
C GLY A 155 13.18 -12.57 1.49
N VAL A 156 13.12 -11.40 0.87
CA VAL A 156 13.53 -11.20 -0.54
C VAL A 156 15.05 -11.14 -0.61
N ARG A 157 15.66 -12.03 -1.40
CA ARG A 157 17.11 -12.02 -1.61
C ARG A 157 17.48 -10.97 -2.64
N LEU A 158 18.55 -10.21 -2.37
CA LEU A 158 19.21 -9.33 -3.33
C LEU A 158 20.73 -9.49 -3.16
N GLY A 159 21.38 -10.11 -4.15
CA GLY A 159 22.77 -10.56 -4.01
C GLY A 159 22.94 -11.51 -2.81
N GLU A 160 23.78 -11.10 -1.86
CA GLU A 160 24.02 -11.80 -0.58
C GLU A 160 23.11 -11.30 0.57
N GLY A 161 22.41 -10.18 0.36
CA GLY A 161 21.50 -9.60 1.35
C GLY A 161 20.12 -10.26 1.33
N THR A 162 19.42 -10.17 2.46
CA THR A 162 17.99 -10.55 2.57
C THR A 162 17.22 -9.38 3.17
N TYR A 163 16.15 -8.98 2.50
CA TYR A 163 15.33 -7.82 2.84
C TYR A 163 13.92 -8.30 3.19
N ARG A 164 13.43 -7.88 4.35
CA ARG A 164 12.18 -8.37 4.93
C ARG A 164 10.98 -7.65 4.32
N VAL A 165 10.02 -8.42 3.84
CA VAL A 165 8.75 -7.93 3.29
C VAL A 165 7.60 -8.60 4.04
N ARG A 166 6.72 -7.79 4.62
CA ARG A 166 5.54 -8.22 5.35
C ARG A 166 4.29 -8.01 4.51
N LEU A 167 3.46 -9.02 4.41
CA LEU A 167 2.13 -8.94 3.81
C LEU A 167 1.14 -8.67 4.94
N VAL A 168 0.40 -7.56 4.84
CA VAL A 168 -0.34 -7.02 5.98
C VAL A 168 -1.77 -6.63 5.60
N SER A 169 -2.72 -6.89 6.49
CA SER A 169 -4.13 -6.48 6.36
C SER A 169 -4.44 -5.36 7.33
N ARG A 170 -5.19 -4.36 6.90
CA ARG A 170 -5.60 -3.24 7.74
C ARG A 170 -6.72 -3.69 8.69
N ILE A 171 -6.54 -3.43 9.99
CA ILE A 171 -7.49 -3.89 11.03
C ILE A 171 -8.10 -2.77 11.86
N ASP A 172 -7.71 -1.51 11.64
CA ASP A 172 -8.13 -0.37 12.45
C ASP A 172 -9.56 0.14 12.20
N GLY A 173 -10.26 -0.40 11.20
CA GLY A 173 -11.63 0.00 10.86
C GLY A 173 -11.79 1.48 10.46
N THR A 174 -10.70 2.19 10.19
CA THR A 174 -10.74 3.61 9.81
C THR A 174 -11.03 3.78 8.32
N ASN A 175 -11.54 4.95 7.94
CA ASN A 175 -11.75 5.31 6.53
C ASN A 175 -10.49 5.81 5.81
N LEU A 176 -9.33 5.71 6.47
CA LEU A 176 -8.06 6.02 5.84
C LEU A 176 -7.74 4.90 4.83
N ARG A 177 -7.15 5.29 3.71
CA ARG A 177 -6.84 4.40 2.60
C ARG A 177 -5.43 4.69 2.14
N GLU A 178 -4.62 3.64 2.08
CA GLU A 178 -3.25 3.72 1.59
C GLU A 178 -3.26 4.06 0.10
N GLN A 179 -2.37 4.97 -0.28
CA GLN A 179 -2.22 5.40 -1.67
C GLN A 179 -1.22 4.52 -2.44
N TYR A 180 -0.66 3.51 -1.79
CA TYR A 180 0.36 2.62 -2.31
C TYR A 180 -0.09 1.16 -2.17
N LEU A 181 0.50 0.25 -2.96
CA LEU A 181 0.30 -1.20 -2.78
C LEU A 181 1.28 -1.77 -1.75
N GLY A 182 2.46 -1.18 -1.65
CA GLY A 182 3.44 -1.45 -0.63
C GLY A 182 4.27 -0.20 -0.32
N ALA A 183 5.02 -0.24 0.76
CA ALA A 183 5.94 0.82 1.15
C ALA A 183 7.12 0.25 1.94
N ALA A 184 8.33 0.64 1.55
CA ALA A 184 9.53 0.41 2.35
C ALA A 184 9.56 1.32 3.59
N GLY A 185 9.72 0.70 4.75
CA GLY A 185 10.01 1.36 6.03
C GLY A 185 11.51 1.43 6.31
N VAL A 186 11.86 1.47 7.60
CA VAL A 186 13.25 1.51 8.05
C VAL A 186 13.88 0.11 8.08
N ASP A 187 13.16 -0.87 8.62
CA ASP A 187 13.69 -2.23 8.83
C ASP A 187 13.06 -3.27 7.90
N ASP A 188 11.87 -2.98 7.39
CA ASP A 188 11.06 -3.88 6.58
C ASP A 188 10.21 -3.09 5.60
N ALA A 189 9.64 -3.78 4.63
CA ALA A 189 8.64 -3.27 3.72
C ALA A 189 7.30 -3.90 4.04
N VAL A 190 6.22 -3.15 3.85
CA VAL A 190 4.85 -3.64 3.99
C VAL A 190 4.17 -3.70 2.63
N LEU A 191 3.41 -4.76 2.38
CA LEU A 191 2.50 -4.93 1.25
C LEU A 191 1.09 -4.99 1.80
N VAL A 192 0.25 -4.04 1.42
CA VAL A 192 -1.08 -3.87 1.99
C VAL A 192 -2.08 -4.72 1.20
N LEU A 193 -2.54 -5.82 1.80
CA LEU A 193 -3.38 -6.82 1.15
C LEU A 193 -4.69 -6.25 0.63
N ASP A 194 -5.33 -5.35 1.38
CA ASP A 194 -6.54 -4.65 0.94
C ASP A 194 -6.34 -3.91 -0.40
N ARG A 195 -5.18 -3.24 -0.52
CA ARG A 195 -4.81 -2.47 -1.72
C ARG A 195 -4.49 -3.40 -2.88
N LEU A 196 -3.77 -4.49 -2.62
CA LEU A 196 -3.43 -5.52 -3.59
C LEU A 196 -4.69 -6.23 -4.11
N GLN A 197 -5.63 -6.55 -3.22
CA GLN A 197 -6.93 -7.13 -3.56
C GLN A 197 -7.72 -6.18 -4.46
N GLU A 198 -7.85 -4.91 -4.11
CA GLU A 198 -8.52 -3.95 -4.97
C GLU A 198 -7.90 -3.88 -6.36
N PHE A 199 -6.57 -3.78 -6.45
CA PHE A 199 -5.87 -3.72 -7.73
C PHE A 199 -6.03 -5.02 -8.54
N ALA A 200 -5.86 -6.18 -7.91
CA ALA A 200 -6.05 -7.48 -8.51
C ALA A 200 -7.47 -7.64 -9.06
N LEU A 201 -8.49 -7.35 -8.26
CA LEU A 201 -9.89 -7.54 -8.62
C LEU A 201 -10.39 -6.50 -9.63
N ALA A 202 -9.92 -5.26 -9.56
CA ALA A 202 -10.42 -4.16 -10.40
C ALA A 202 -9.64 -3.98 -11.71
N ASP A 203 -8.33 -4.25 -11.70
CA ASP A 203 -7.46 -3.94 -12.82
C ASP A 203 -6.83 -5.17 -13.47
N VAL A 204 -6.52 -6.24 -12.74
CA VAL A 204 -5.85 -7.44 -13.29
C VAL A 204 -6.86 -8.49 -13.75
N TRP A 205 -7.79 -8.92 -12.89
CA TRP A 205 -8.79 -9.94 -13.20
C TRP A 205 -9.55 -9.66 -14.49
N PRO A 206 -10.03 -8.43 -14.76
CA PRO A 206 -10.71 -8.14 -16.02
C PRO A 206 -9.86 -8.37 -17.28
N LEU A 207 -8.53 -8.31 -17.19
CA LEU A 207 -7.62 -8.52 -18.33
C LEU A 207 -7.43 -10.00 -18.68
N LEU A 208 -7.89 -10.91 -17.83
CA LEU A 208 -7.88 -12.34 -18.09
C LEU A 208 -9.07 -12.81 -18.94
N ASP A 209 -9.94 -11.89 -19.38
CA ASP A 209 -11.02 -12.20 -20.32
C ASP A 209 -10.43 -12.56 -21.70
N PRO A 210 -10.67 -13.79 -22.22
CA PRO A 210 -10.19 -14.20 -23.52
C PRO A 210 -10.74 -13.38 -24.70
N TRP A 211 -11.83 -12.61 -24.50
CA TRP A 211 -12.49 -11.82 -25.54
C TRP A 211 -12.22 -10.31 -25.43
N LEU A 212 -11.07 -9.93 -24.84
CA LEU A 212 -10.70 -8.53 -24.54
C LEU A 212 -10.59 -7.58 -25.75
N GLU A 213 -10.60 -8.09 -26.99
CA GLU A 213 -10.33 -7.30 -28.21
C GLU A 213 -11.28 -6.11 -28.42
N LEU A 214 -12.43 -6.11 -27.76
CA LEU A 214 -13.46 -5.06 -27.81
C LEU A 214 -13.21 -3.88 -26.84
N ARG A 215 -12.08 -3.85 -26.11
CA ARG A 215 -11.82 -2.88 -25.01
C ARG A 215 -10.82 -1.77 -25.39
N PRO A 216 -10.61 -0.70 -24.58
CA PRO A 216 -9.69 0.39 -24.91
C PRO A 216 -8.23 -0.05 -25.16
N ALA A 217 -7.53 0.63 -26.07
CA ALA A 217 -6.19 0.25 -26.57
C ALA A 217 -5.17 -0.05 -25.46
N GLY A 218 -4.99 0.84 -24.48
CA GLY A 218 -3.97 0.68 -23.44
C GLY A 218 -4.14 -0.56 -22.54
N ARG A 219 -5.35 -1.12 -22.43
CA ARG A 219 -5.58 -2.40 -21.70
C ARG A 219 -5.40 -3.62 -22.61
N ARG A 220 -5.68 -3.49 -23.90
CA ARG A 220 -5.54 -4.59 -24.88
C ARG A 220 -4.10 -5.04 -25.05
N HIS A 221 -3.16 -4.10 -25.10
CA HIS A 221 -1.75 -4.44 -25.35
C HIS A 221 -1.08 -5.21 -24.19
N PHE A 222 -1.61 -5.12 -22.97
CA PHE A 222 -1.14 -5.90 -21.82
C PHE A 222 -1.80 -7.28 -21.70
N ALA A 223 -2.95 -7.50 -22.34
CA ALA A 223 -3.77 -8.70 -22.14
C ALA A 223 -3.04 -9.99 -22.49
N GLY A 224 -2.43 -10.05 -23.68
CA GLY A 224 -1.69 -11.23 -24.14
C GLY A 224 -0.51 -11.58 -23.22
N PRO A 225 0.41 -10.62 -22.95
CA PRO A 225 1.51 -10.81 -22.01
C PRO A 225 1.06 -11.24 -20.61
N LEU A 226 0.04 -10.58 -20.04
CA LEU A 226 -0.47 -10.94 -18.71
C LEU A 226 -1.11 -12.31 -18.68
N LEU A 227 -1.86 -12.70 -19.72
CA LEU A 227 -2.44 -14.04 -19.81
C LEU A 227 -1.35 -15.11 -19.92
N GLN A 228 -0.24 -14.80 -20.59
CA GLN A 228 0.92 -15.69 -20.64
C GLN A 228 1.58 -15.84 -19.27
N GLU A 229 1.83 -14.75 -18.56
CA GLU A 229 2.36 -14.81 -17.19
C GLU A 229 1.40 -15.54 -16.23
N ALA A 230 0.10 -15.29 -16.35
CA ALA A 230 -0.91 -15.97 -15.54
C ALA A 230 -0.91 -17.50 -15.77
N ARG A 231 -0.66 -17.98 -16.99
CA ARG A 231 -0.51 -19.43 -17.29
C ARG A 231 0.72 -20.05 -16.63
N GLU A 232 1.76 -19.26 -16.42
CA GLU A 232 3.02 -19.73 -15.83
C GLU A 232 2.95 -19.78 -14.31
N HIS A 233 2.15 -18.90 -13.68
CA HIS A 233 2.16 -18.70 -12.23
C HIS A 233 0.88 -19.12 -11.49
N LEU A 234 -0.28 -19.12 -12.16
CA LEU A 234 -1.54 -19.54 -11.55
C LEU A 234 -1.80 -21.02 -11.79
N SER A 235 -2.55 -21.65 -10.88
CA SER A 235 -3.04 -23.00 -11.12
C SER A 235 -3.98 -23.03 -12.33
N SER A 236 -4.02 -24.17 -13.04
CA SER A 236 -4.91 -24.33 -14.20
C SER A 236 -6.39 -24.22 -13.83
N THR A 237 -6.75 -24.54 -12.58
CA THR A 237 -8.08 -24.30 -12.01
C THR A 237 -8.32 -22.81 -11.81
N ALA A 238 -7.39 -22.08 -11.18
CA ALA A 238 -7.52 -20.65 -10.96
C ALA A 238 -7.65 -19.88 -12.28
N LEU A 239 -6.77 -20.15 -13.24
CA LEU A 239 -6.82 -19.52 -14.56
C LEU A 239 -8.17 -19.72 -15.27
N ARG A 240 -8.74 -20.92 -15.18
CA ARG A 240 -10.05 -21.24 -15.77
C ARG A 240 -11.16 -20.44 -15.09
N GLN A 241 -11.20 -20.45 -13.76
CA GLN A 241 -12.21 -19.72 -12.98
C GLN A 241 -12.14 -18.22 -13.25
N LEU A 242 -10.94 -17.63 -13.19
CA LEU A 242 -10.72 -16.22 -13.44
C LEU A 242 -11.10 -15.85 -14.88
N GLY A 243 -10.69 -16.64 -15.87
CA GLY A 243 -11.00 -16.38 -17.28
C GLY A 243 -12.49 -16.45 -17.60
N GLN A 244 -13.22 -17.40 -17.01
CA GLN A 244 -14.68 -17.54 -17.21
C GLN A 244 -15.49 -16.39 -16.60
N SER A 245 -14.97 -15.76 -15.55
CA SER A 245 -15.65 -14.73 -14.76
C SER A 245 -15.13 -13.30 -15.02
N ALA A 246 -14.01 -13.15 -15.73
CA ALA A 246 -13.36 -11.86 -15.99
C ALA A 246 -14.26 -10.86 -16.74
N ALA A 247 -15.11 -11.33 -17.66
CA ALA A 247 -16.06 -10.48 -18.39
C ALA A 247 -17.12 -9.89 -17.45
N ALA A 248 -17.64 -10.68 -16.51
CA ALA A 248 -18.58 -10.22 -15.50
C ALA A 248 -17.93 -9.17 -14.58
N ARG A 249 -16.71 -9.43 -14.10
CA ARG A 249 -15.97 -8.45 -13.28
C ARG A 249 -15.69 -7.15 -14.04
N TRP A 250 -15.35 -7.22 -15.31
CA TRP A 250 -15.21 -6.05 -16.17
C TRP A 250 -16.49 -5.22 -16.26
N GLN A 251 -17.64 -5.87 -16.45
CA GLN A 251 -18.92 -5.19 -16.54
C GLN A 251 -19.27 -4.43 -15.25
N ILE A 252 -18.96 -5.01 -14.09
CA ILE A 252 -19.08 -4.34 -12.80
C ILE A 252 -18.16 -3.11 -12.74
N THR A 253 -16.85 -3.30 -12.93
CA THR A 253 -15.85 -2.23 -12.79
C THR A 253 -16.03 -1.09 -13.79
N SER A 254 -16.36 -1.39 -15.05
CA SER A 254 -16.68 -0.38 -16.07
C SER A 254 -17.95 0.39 -15.76
N THR A 255 -18.95 -0.25 -15.13
CA THR A 255 -20.14 0.47 -14.66
C THR A 255 -19.80 1.43 -13.54
N LEU A 256 -19.00 1.02 -12.55
CA LEU A 256 -18.54 1.91 -11.48
C LEU A 256 -17.78 3.12 -12.02
N GLN A 257 -16.87 2.91 -12.99
CA GLN A 257 -16.14 4.00 -13.65
C GLN A 257 -17.08 5.01 -14.35
N ARG A 258 -18.19 4.54 -14.96
CA ARG A 258 -19.20 5.44 -15.53
C ARG A 258 -19.95 6.24 -14.47
N LEU A 259 -20.18 5.68 -13.28
CA LEU A 259 -20.78 6.40 -12.16
C LEU A 259 -19.82 7.49 -11.64
N GLU A 260 -18.54 7.15 -11.47
CA GLU A 260 -17.50 8.10 -11.05
C GLU A 260 -17.31 9.22 -12.06
N ALA A 261 -17.22 8.90 -13.36
CA ALA A 261 -17.10 9.90 -14.42
C ALA A 261 -18.31 10.85 -14.46
N ARG A 262 -19.51 10.35 -14.15
CA ARG A 262 -20.72 11.17 -14.05
C ARG A 262 -20.73 12.05 -12.81
N GLN A 263 -20.23 11.55 -11.68
CA GLN A 263 -20.00 12.39 -10.50
C GLN A 263 -19.05 13.55 -10.87
N ALA A 264 -17.98 13.29 -11.60
CA ALA A 264 -17.04 14.33 -12.03
C ALA A 264 -17.66 15.33 -13.03
N SER A 265 -18.51 14.87 -13.96
CA SER A 265 -19.05 15.71 -15.02
C SER A 265 -20.26 16.56 -14.62
N CYS A 266 -21.15 16.05 -13.76
CA CYS A 266 -22.38 16.75 -13.37
C CYS A 266 -22.63 16.81 -11.86
N GLY A 267 -21.66 16.39 -11.03
CA GLY A 267 -21.73 16.56 -9.57
C GLY A 267 -22.65 15.59 -8.85
N SER A 268 -22.92 14.41 -9.42
CA SER A 268 -23.76 13.40 -8.76
C SER A 268 -23.18 12.99 -7.40
N GLY A 269 -23.96 13.11 -6.32
CA GLY A 269 -23.54 12.68 -4.98
C GLY A 269 -23.62 11.17 -4.74
N PHE A 270 -24.05 10.38 -5.73
CA PHE A 270 -24.22 8.94 -5.58
C PHE A 270 -22.89 8.20 -5.69
N ARG A 271 -22.62 7.30 -4.73
CA ARG A 271 -21.43 6.45 -4.71
C ARG A 271 -21.78 5.04 -4.27
N ILE A 272 -21.05 4.09 -4.84
CA ILE A 272 -21.01 2.71 -4.35
C ILE A 272 -19.64 2.53 -3.70
N ASN A 273 -19.62 2.47 -2.37
CA ASN A 273 -18.37 2.45 -1.61
C ASN A 273 -17.72 1.06 -1.56
N GLU A 274 -18.52 0.01 -1.70
CA GLU A 274 -18.08 -1.37 -1.54
C GLU A 274 -18.70 -2.25 -2.62
N VAL A 275 -17.87 -3.10 -3.21
CA VAL A 275 -18.25 -4.07 -4.22
C VAL A 275 -17.59 -5.40 -3.86
N PRO A 276 -18.37 -6.35 -3.31
CA PRO A 276 -17.85 -7.68 -2.99
C PRO A 276 -17.21 -8.34 -4.22
N TRP A 277 -16.27 -9.25 -3.98
CA TRP A 277 -15.60 -9.96 -5.06
C TRP A 277 -16.57 -10.81 -5.89
N TYR A 278 -17.66 -11.27 -5.28
CA TYR A 278 -18.77 -11.99 -5.92
C TYR A 278 -19.88 -11.08 -6.49
N GLY A 279 -19.67 -9.76 -6.52
CA GLY A 279 -20.68 -8.82 -6.99
C GLY A 279 -21.73 -8.45 -5.93
N PHE A 280 -22.91 -8.05 -6.37
CA PHE A 280 -23.99 -7.56 -5.50
C PHE A 280 -25.04 -8.64 -5.24
N ASP A 281 -25.45 -8.80 -3.99
CA ASP A 281 -26.61 -9.62 -3.63
C ASP A 281 -27.95 -9.00 -4.10
N ASP A 282 -29.01 -9.82 -4.10
CA ASP A 282 -30.34 -9.43 -4.57
C ASP A 282 -30.91 -8.24 -3.80
N GLU A 283 -30.64 -8.14 -2.50
CA GLU A 283 -31.11 -7.03 -1.66
C GLU A 283 -30.43 -5.72 -2.07
N ARG A 284 -29.13 -5.76 -2.33
CA ARG A 284 -28.35 -4.62 -2.82
C ARG A 284 -28.78 -4.23 -4.21
N VAL A 285 -29.03 -5.19 -5.11
CA VAL A 285 -29.59 -4.92 -6.44
C VAL A 285 -30.96 -4.26 -6.34
N ALA A 286 -31.86 -4.75 -5.48
CA ALA A 286 -33.17 -4.14 -5.25
C ALA A 286 -33.06 -2.69 -4.77
N ARG A 287 -32.19 -2.42 -3.79
CA ARG A 287 -31.91 -1.04 -3.32
C ARG A 287 -31.39 -0.14 -4.44
N LEU A 288 -30.52 -0.67 -5.33
CA LEU A 288 -30.03 0.08 -6.48
C LEU A 288 -31.15 0.38 -7.49
N ARG A 289 -32.08 -0.55 -7.72
CA ARG A 289 -33.27 -0.32 -8.56
C ARG A 289 -34.15 0.80 -8.01
N ASP A 290 -34.36 0.84 -6.69
CA ASP A 290 -35.11 1.91 -6.04
C ASP A 290 -34.45 3.28 -6.21
N VAL A 291 -33.11 3.33 -6.07
CA VAL A 291 -32.34 4.56 -6.33
C VAL A 291 -32.45 4.97 -7.80
N ALA A 292 -32.27 4.05 -8.74
CA ALA A 292 -32.40 4.33 -10.17
C ALA A 292 -33.79 4.87 -10.53
N THR A 293 -34.85 4.29 -9.95
CA THR A 293 -36.23 4.73 -10.16
C THR A 293 -36.46 6.15 -9.63
N ARG A 294 -36.01 6.45 -8.41
CA ARG A 294 -36.09 7.81 -7.83
C ARG A 294 -35.26 8.84 -8.58
N HIS A 295 -34.25 8.40 -9.32
CA HIS A 295 -33.34 9.26 -10.07
C HIS A 295 -33.71 9.37 -11.56
N ALA A 296 -34.71 8.64 -12.04
CA ALA A 296 -35.02 8.52 -13.47
C ALA A 296 -35.22 9.86 -14.17
N ASP A 297 -35.92 10.80 -13.52
CA ASP A 297 -36.22 12.12 -14.09
C ASP A 297 -35.16 13.19 -13.78
N ARG A 298 -34.07 12.83 -13.08
CA ARG A 298 -33.00 13.79 -12.77
C ARG A 298 -32.13 13.99 -14.00
N HIS A 299 -31.74 15.24 -14.26
CA HIS A 299 -30.78 15.57 -15.32
C HIS A 299 -29.40 14.90 -15.12
N CYS A 300 -29.03 14.64 -13.87
CA CYS A 300 -27.80 13.94 -13.48
C CYS A 300 -28.17 12.75 -12.58
N PRO A 301 -28.67 11.62 -13.15
CA PRO A 301 -29.11 10.49 -12.37
C PRO A 301 -27.90 9.81 -11.71
N GLY A 302 -27.99 9.50 -10.41
CA GLY A 302 -26.90 8.82 -9.70
C GLY A 302 -26.54 7.46 -10.28
N ILE A 303 -27.53 6.71 -10.73
CA ILE A 303 -27.41 5.43 -11.44
C ILE A 303 -28.66 5.28 -12.32
N THR A 304 -28.52 4.64 -13.48
CA THR A 304 -29.64 4.37 -14.40
C THR A 304 -30.14 2.94 -14.27
N MET A 305 -31.37 2.65 -14.69
CA MET A 305 -31.91 1.28 -14.63
C MET A 305 -31.06 0.30 -15.45
N GLY A 306 -30.61 0.70 -16.65
CA GLY A 306 -29.73 -0.15 -17.47
C GLY A 306 -28.38 -0.44 -16.81
N GLU A 307 -27.87 0.45 -15.96
CA GLU A 307 -26.67 0.18 -15.17
C GLU A 307 -26.94 -0.79 -14.03
N VAL A 308 -28.09 -0.67 -13.36
CA VAL A 308 -28.49 -1.64 -12.33
C VAL A 308 -28.67 -3.03 -12.94
N ASP A 309 -29.33 -3.14 -14.10
CA ASP A 309 -29.49 -4.42 -14.79
C ASP A 309 -28.15 -5.00 -15.25
N ALA A 310 -27.22 -4.16 -15.70
CA ALA A 310 -25.87 -4.59 -16.03
C ALA A 310 -25.11 -5.10 -14.79
N LEU A 311 -25.24 -4.43 -13.64
CA LEU A 311 -24.64 -4.90 -12.39
C LEU A 311 -25.27 -6.20 -11.90
N ALA A 312 -26.59 -6.34 -12.01
CA ALA A 312 -27.32 -7.55 -11.61
C ALA A 312 -26.92 -8.76 -12.46
N GLN A 313 -26.90 -8.61 -13.78
CA GLN A 313 -26.50 -9.68 -14.71
C GLN A 313 -25.05 -10.11 -14.48
N ALA A 314 -24.15 -9.15 -14.28
CA ALA A 314 -22.75 -9.44 -14.00
C ALA A 314 -22.57 -10.12 -12.63
N SER A 315 -23.30 -9.69 -11.60
CA SER A 315 -23.24 -10.32 -10.28
C SER A 315 -23.77 -11.75 -10.31
N ALA A 316 -24.84 -12.02 -11.05
CA ALA A 316 -25.36 -13.37 -11.25
C ALA A 316 -24.38 -14.30 -11.99
N ALA A 317 -23.46 -13.76 -12.78
CA ALA A 317 -22.40 -14.50 -13.46
C ALA A 317 -21.16 -14.76 -12.57
N LEU A 318 -21.05 -14.07 -11.43
CA LEU A 318 -20.01 -14.30 -10.42
C LEU A 318 -20.56 -15.28 -9.36
N ASP A 319 -20.43 -16.58 -9.62
CA ASP A 319 -20.80 -17.61 -8.64
C ASP A 319 -19.86 -17.56 -7.42
N PRO A 320 -20.35 -17.31 -6.18
CA PRO A 320 -19.53 -17.26 -4.96
C PRO A 320 -19.07 -18.64 -4.50
N SER A 321 -18.43 -19.40 -5.40
CA SER A 321 -17.90 -20.72 -5.13
C SER A 321 -16.56 -20.64 -4.39
N PRO A 322 -16.24 -21.63 -3.53
CA PRO A 322 -14.92 -21.78 -2.94
C PRO A 322 -13.79 -21.83 -3.98
N GLU A 323 -14.08 -22.36 -5.17
CA GLU A 323 -13.14 -22.43 -6.30
C GLU A 323 -12.80 -21.04 -6.85
N LEU A 324 -13.80 -20.17 -7.04
CA LEU A 324 -13.57 -18.79 -7.46
C LEU A 324 -12.83 -18.02 -6.37
N GLN A 325 -13.23 -18.15 -5.10
CA GLN A 325 -12.54 -17.50 -4.00
C GLN A 325 -11.04 -17.87 -3.98
N ARG A 326 -10.70 -19.17 -4.01
CA ARG A 326 -9.29 -19.62 -4.07
C ARG A 326 -8.56 -19.09 -5.30
N ALA A 327 -9.22 -19.02 -6.44
CA ALA A 327 -8.63 -18.48 -7.67
C ALA A 327 -8.27 -16.99 -7.51
N LEU A 328 -9.10 -16.23 -6.82
CA LEU A 328 -8.85 -14.83 -6.52
C LEU A 328 -7.75 -14.68 -5.45
N GLU A 329 -7.69 -15.54 -4.44
CA GLU A 329 -6.59 -15.59 -3.48
C GLU A 329 -5.23 -15.85 -4.17
N GLU A 330 -5.20 -16.75 -5.17
CA GLU A 330 -4.02 -16.99 -6.02
C GLU A 330 -3.66 -15.74 -6.86
N LEU A 331 -4.67 -15.05 -7.42
CA LEU A 331 -4.47 -13.82 -8.19
C LEU A 331 -3.85 -12.70 -7.34
N VAL A 332 -4.32 -12.52 -6.09
CA VAL A 332 -3.77 -11.51 -5.16
C VAL A 332 -2.33 -11.87 -4.79
N ALA A 333 -2.06 -13.14 -4.48
CA ALA A 333 -0.71 -13.63 -4.20
C ALA A 333 0.26 -13.43 -5.37
N TRP A 334 -0.16 -13.77 -6.58
CA TRP A 334 0.61 -13.52 -7.81
C TRP A 334 0.89 -12.03 -8.01
N THR A 335 -0.11 -11.18 -7.76
CA THR A 335 0.02 -9.72 -7.86
C THR A 335 1.02 -9.15 -6.83
N ALA A 336 1.07 -9.70 -5.62
CA ALA A 336 2.00 -9.27 -4.58
C ALA A 336 3.48 -9.46 -4.93
N GLN A 337 3.81 -10.42 -5.80
CA GLN A 337 5.20 -10.84 -6.09
C GLN A 337 6.08 -9.70 -6.63
N HIS A 338 5.59 -8.93 -7.60
CA HIS A 338 6.40 -7.83 -8.16
C HIS A 338 6.49 -6.65 -7.20
N VAL A 339 5.43 -6.38 -6.42
CA VAL A 339 5.44 -5.33 -5.40
C VAL A 339 6.47 -5.68 -4.32
N ALA A 340 6.59 -6.94 -3.92
CA ALA A 340 7.59 -7.38 -2.97
C ALA A 340 9.03 -7.16 -3.49
N ILE A 341 9.29 -7.41 -4.77
CA ILE A 341 10.59 -7.08 -5.40
C ILE A 341 10.82 -5.56 -5.40
N HIS A 342 9.81 -4.76 -5.75
CA HIS A 342 9.90 -3.29 -5.78
C HIS A 342 10.27 -2.72 -4.41
N GLU A 343 9.52 -3.08 -3.38
CA GLU A 343 9.74 -2.54 -2.03
C GLU A 343 11.03 -3.08 -1.39
N ALA A 344 11.39 -4.34 -1.65
CA ALA A 344 12.68 -4.86 -1.20
C ALA A 344 13.86 -4.13 -1.85
N ARG A 345 13.71 -3.65 -3.09
CA ARG A 345 14.73 -2.82 -3.74
C ARG A 345 14.87 -1.48 -3.06
N HIS A 346 13.78 -0.85 -2.64
CA HIS A 346 13.83 0.39 -1.86
C HIS A 346 14.60 0.21 -0.55
N LEU A 347 14.40 -0.91 0.17
CA LEU A 347 15.17 -1.22 1.38
C LEU A 347 16.67 -1.38 1.09
N ALA A 348 17.00 -2.12 0.02
CA ALA A 348 18.38 -2.31 -0.39
C ALA A 348 19.07 -0.99 -0.79
N ASP A 349 18.33 -0.13 -1.48
CA ASP A 349 18.81 1.17 -1.89
C ASP A 349 19.00 2.11 -0.71
N ALA A 350 18.06 2.12 0.24
CA ALA A 350 18.18 2.86 1.49
C ALA A 350 19.44 2.46 2.26
N ALA A 351 19.74 1.16 2.35
CA ALA A 351 20.94 0.67 3.03
C ALA A 351 22.25 1.15 2.37
N LEU A 352 22.25 1.39 1.05
CA LEU A 352 23.44 1.81 0.30
C LEU A 352 23.69 3.32 0.34
N VAL A 353 22.65 4.14 0.45
CA VAL A 353 22.76 5.62 0.49
C VAL A 353 22.26 6.24 1.80
N GLN A 354 22.50 5.56 2.93
CA GLN A 354 22.18 6.03 4.29
C GLN A 354 20.73 6.55 4.44
N GLY A 355 19.75 5.72 4.10
CA GLY A 355 18.34 6.06 4.28
C GLY A 355 17.82 7.11 3.30
N PHE A 356 18.43 7.20 2.10
CA PHE A 356 18.07 8.18 1.07
C PHE A 356 18.35 9.64 1.48
N ASP A 357 19.32 9.88 2.36
CA ASP A 357 19.84 11.23 2.61
C ASP A 357 20.55 11.81 1.38
N GLU A 358 21.00 10.94 0.47
CA GLU A 358 21.60 11.29 -0.81
C GLU A 358 20.87 10.61 -1.99
N PRO A 359 20.81 11.24 -3.17
CA PRO A 359 20.21 10.62 -4.36
C PRO A 359 21.02 9.40 -4.81
N LEU A 360 20.33 8.34 -5.23
CA LEU A 360 20.98 7.22 -5.89
C LEU A 360 21.80 7.70 -7.10
N PRO A 361 23.02 7.16 -7.31
CA PRO A 361 23.76 7.38 -8.54
C PRO A 361 22.91 6.96 -9.74
N CYS A 362 22.72 7.88 -10.68
CA CYS A 362 21.97 7.61 -11.88
C CYS A 362 22.53 8.40 -13.06
N ALA A 363 23.28 7.72 -13.94
CA ALA A 363 23.98 8.33 -15.07
C ALA A 363 23.03 8.88 -16.15
N SER A 364 21.80 8.37 -16.19
CA SER A 364 20.77 8.75 -17.17
C SER A 364 19.67 9.64 -16.59
N CYS A 365 19.74 9.99 -15.30
CA CYS A 365 18.75 10.84 -14.66
C CYS A 365 19.12 12.32 -14.88
N ALA A 366 18.13 13.17 -15.07
CA ALA A 366 18.35 14.61 -15.11
C ALA A 366 18.90 15.10 -13.75
N ASP A 367 19.71 16.16 -13.77
CA ASP A 367 20.31 16.73 -12.56
C ASP A 367 19.26 17.15 -11.50
N GLY A 368 18.05 17.50 -11.95
CA GLY A 368 16.93 17.87 -11.07
C GLY A 368 16.05 16.70 -10.59
N MET A 369 16.31 15.46 -11.01
CA MET A 369 15.48 14.31 -10.62
C MET A 369 15.68 13.99 -9.14
N GLY A 370 14.61 14.08 -8.36
CA GLY A 370 14.63 13.95 -6.91
C GLY A 370 14.98 12.56 -6.41
N ILE A 371 15.36 12.47 -5.13
CA ILE A 371 15.79 11.22 -4.48
C ILE A 371 14.73 10.12 -4.60
N ALA A 372 13.48 10.44 -4.25
CA ALA A 372 12.36 9.51 -4.36
C ALA A 372 12.12 9.05 -5.80
N ALA A 373 12.22 9.93 -6.79
CA ALA A 373 12.03 9.55 -8.20
C ALA A 373 13.10 8.56 -8.66
N ARG A 374 14.36 8.74 -8.22
CA ARG A 374 15.44 7.79 -8.53
C ARG A 374 15.27 6.45 -7.83
N ALA A 375 14.79 6.45 -6.58
CA ALA A 375 14.40 5.24 -5.88
C ALA A 375 13.30 4.50 -6.64
N GLU A 376 12.22 5.20 -7.04
CA GLU A 376 11.12 4.61 -7.83
C GLU A 376 11.60 4.04 -9.16
N LEU A 377 12.49 4.75 -9.87
CA LEU A 377 13.11 4.22 -11.08
C LEU A 377 13.87 2.91 -10.80
N SER A 378 14.65 2.86 -9.71
CA SER A 378 15.36 1.64 -9.30
C SER A 378 14.41 0.49 -8.99
N GLY A 379 13.34 0.75 -8.21
CA GLY A 379 12.32 -0.24 -7.89
C GLY A 379 11.59 -0.77 -9.13
N TYR A 380 11.22 0.11 -10.08
CA TYR A 380 10.61 -0.31 -11.33
C TYR A 380 11.56 -1.16 -12.16
N LEU A 381 12.80 -0.71 -12.38
CA LEU A 381 13.78 -1.47 -13.16
C LEU A 381 14.05 -2.86 -12.55
N ALA A 382 14.18 -2.95 -11.22
CA ALA A 382 14.33 -4.20 -10.50
C ALA A 382 13.11 -5.12 -10.69
N SER A 383 11.90 -4.57 -10.60
CA SER A 383 10.66 -5.32 -10.82
C SER A 383 10.58 -5.86 -12.25
N LEU A 384 10.99 -5.09 -13.26
CA LEU A 384 11.04 -5.57 -14.64
C LEU A 384 12.13 -6.63 -14.86
N ALA A 385 13.28 -6.48 -14.20
CA ALA A 385 14.45 -7.34 -14.36
C ALA A 385 14.32 -8.70 -13.64
N TRP A 386 13.69 -8.71 -12.47
CA TRP A 386 13.80 -9.83 -11.51
C TRP A 386 12.46 -10.39 -11.02
N SER A 387 11.34 -9.66 -11.15
CA SER A 387 10.03 -10.22 -10.83
C SER A 387 9.72 -11.46 -11.68
N PRO A 388 9.05 -12.49 -11.16
CA PRO A 388 8.49 -13.57 -11.98
C PRO A 388 7.51 -13.09 -13.07
N SER A 389 6.93 -11.89 -12.93
CA SER A 389 5.89 -11.35 -13.82
C SER A 389 6.15 -9.89 -14.19
N PRO A 390 7.12 -9.64 -15.11
CA PRO A 390 7.51 -8.29 -15.51
C PRO A 390 6.43 -7.51 -16.28
N ALA A 391 5.55 -8.16 -17.05
CA ALA A 391 4.44 -7.48 -17.70
C ALA A 391 3.40 -7.00 -16.70
N LEU A 392 3.12 -7.79 -15.65
CA LEU A 392 2.29 -7.35 -14.52
C LEU A 392 2.91 -6.19 -13.76
N ALA A 393 4.22 -6.23 -13.49
CA ALA A 393 4.94 -5.12 -12.88
C ALA A 393 4.82 -3.84 -13.71
N LEU A 394 5.03 -3.93 -15.02
CA LEU A 394 4.89 -2.78 -15.91
C LEU A 394 3.45 -2.25 -15.97
N TYR A 395 2.47 -3.15 -16.01
CA TYR A 395 1.06 -2.76 -16.00
C TYR A 395 0.72 -1.98 -14.72
N GLN A 396 1.11 -2.49 -13.55
CA GLN A 396 0.93 -1.83 -12.26
C GLN A 396 1.59 -0.45 -12.24
N ALA A 397 2.83 -0.34 -12.71
CA ALA A 397 3.52 0.93 -12.85
C ALA A 397 2.73 1.91 -13.74
N CYS A 398 2.27 1.48 -14.92
CA CYS A 398 1.47 2.32 -15.81
C CYS A 398 0.14 2.78 -15.20
N ARG A 399 -0.48 1.98 -14.32
CA ARG A 399 -1.71 2.38 -13.62
C ARG A 399 -1.48 3.48 -12.59
N SER A 400 -0.26 3.60 -12.03
CA SER A 400 0.10 4.73 -11.15
C SER A 400 0.03 6.09 -11.86
N LEU A 401 0.27 6.15 -13.17
CA LEU A 401 0.17 7.38 -13.98
C LEU A 401 -1.27 7.82 -14.24
N ALA A 402 -2.21 6.88 -14.26
CA ALA A 402 -3.58 7.11 -14.74
C ALA A 402 -4.55 7.65 -13.69
N GLY A 403 -4.13 7.80 -12.42
CA GLY A 403 -5.00 8.29 -11.36
C GLY A 403 -5.14 9.82 -11.36
N GLU A 404 -6.36 10.33 -11.57
CA GLU A 404 -6.68 11.76 -11.39
C GLU A 404 -6.53 12.23 -9.93
N GLN A 405 -6.62 11.31 -8.96
CA GLN A 405 -6.40 11.57 -7.53
C GLN A 405 -4.99 12.05 -7.19
N TRP A 406 -3.99 11.80 -8.05
CA TRP A 406 -2.61 12.22 -7.86
C TRP A 406 -2.32 13.65 -8.34
N ARG A 407 -3.33 14.38 -8.84
CA ARG A 407 -3.15 15.77 -9.28
C ARG A 407 -3.11 16.76 -8.13
N SER A 408 -3.56 16.39 -6.92
CA SER A 408 -3.68 17.31 -5.78
C SER A 408 -2.69 17.07 -4.63
N SER A 409 -1.98 15.94 -4.59
CA SER A 409 -0.93 15.66 -3.61
C SER A 409 0.42 15.45 -4.33
N GLY A 410 1.46 16.15 -3.89
CA GLY A 410 2.81 16.07 -4.48
C GLY A 410 3.44 14.67 -4.48
N ASP A 411 2.87 13.73 -3.72
CA ASP A 411 3.37 12.37 -3.52
C ASP A 411 3.35 11.49 -4.80
N GLY A 412 2.56 11.85 -5.82
CA GLY A 412 2.53 11.12 -7.10
C GLY A 412 3.60 11.56 -8.12
N GLN A 413 4.36 12.61 -7.82
CA GLN A 413 5.40 13.13 -8.73
C GLN A 413 6.58 12.18 -8.92
N PRO A 414 7.12 11.50 -7.87
CA PRO A 414 8.25 10.58 -8.02
C PRO A 414 8.00 9.43 -8.99
N HIS A 415 6.86 8.73 -8.84
CA HIS A 415 6.47 7.65 -9.76
C HIS A 415 6.32 8.15 -11.19
N ARG A 416 5.71 9.33 -11.37
CA ARG A 416 5.54 9.94 -12.70
C ARG A 416 6.87 10.25 -13.36
N GLU A 417 7.79 10.93 -12.65
CA GLU A 417 9.10 11.27 -13.18
C GLU A 417 9.91 10.01 -13.57
N ALA A 418 9.88 8.98 -12.72
CA ALA A 418 10.53 7.70 -12.98
C ALA A 418 9.97 7.03 -14.24
N LEU A 419 8.65 6.93 -14.37
CA LEU A 419 8.01 6.27 -15.51
C LEU A 419 8.08 7.07 -16.81
N GLU A 420 8.06 8.40 -16.74
CA GLU A 420 8.30 9.23 -17.91
C GLU A 420 9.73 9.05 -18.43
N LEU A 421 10.72 8.94 -17.54
CA LEU A 421 12.09 8.64 -17.93
C LEU A 421 12.19 7.24 -18.54
N LEU A 422 11.57 6.24 -17.92
CA LEU A 422 11.53 4.88 -18.46
C LEU A 422 10.91 4.87 -19.87
N GLN A 423 9.73 5.50 -20.05
CA GLN A 423 9.06 5.57 -21.36
C GLN A 423 9.89 6.30 -22.42
N ARG A 424 10.64 7.34 -22.06
CA ARG A 424 11.59 7.98 -23.00
C ARG A 424 12.67 7.02 -23.48
N ARG A 425 13.04 6.02 -22.67
CA ARG A 425 14.08 5.04 -23.01
C ARG A 425 13.54 3.85 -23.81
N ILE A 426 12.38 3.33 -23.45
CA ILE A 426 11.87 2.05 -24.00
C ILE A 426 10.61 2.20 -24.86
N GLY A 427 10.15 3.42 -25.11
CA GLY A 427 8.95 3.73 -25.86
C GLY A 427 7.72 3.93 -24.97
N PRO A 428 6.55 4.27 -25.56
CA PRO A 428 5.33 4.58 -24.83
C PRO A 428 4.64 3.30 -24.32
N VAL A 429 5.35 2.53 -23.49
CA VAL A 429 4.97 1.18 -23.05
C VAL A 429 3.66 1.12 -22.27
N CYS A 430 3.19 2.24 -21.70
CA CYS A 430 1.88 2.31 -21.07
C CYS A 430 0.72 2.39 -22.07
N LEU A 431 1.01 2.72 -23.33
CA LEU A 431 0.07 2.69 -24.44
C LEU A 431 0.25 1.42 -25.28
N ASP A 432 1.50 1.08 -25.60
CA ASP A 432 1.84 0.02 -26.56
C ASP A 432 2.01 -1.36 -25.91
N GLY A 433 2.01 -1.44 -24.59
CA GLY A 433 2.28 -2.67 -23.84
C GLY A 433 3.76 -2.95 -23.63
N PRO A 434 4.09 -4.10 -23.02
CA PRO A 434 5.47 -4.47 -22.72
C PRO A 434 6.25 -4.78 -24.01
N PRO A 435 7.49 -4.27 -24.16
CA PRO A 435 8.35 -4.63 -25.28
C PRO A 435 8.80 -6.11 -25.18
N PRO A 436 9.21 -6.72 -26.30
CA PRO A 436 9.83 -8.05 -26.29
C PRO A 436 11.04 -8.08 -25.35
N ALA A 437 11.26 -9.23 -24.70
CA ALA A 437 12.39 -9.43 -23.80
C ALA A 437 12.52 -8.39 -22.67
N LEU A 438 11.38 -7.87 -22.17
CA LEU A 438 11.30 -6.87 -21.09
C LEU A 438 12.23 -7.16 -19.89
N ARG A 439 12.39 -8.42 -19.51
CA ARG A 439 13.31 -8.83 -18.44
C ARG A 439 14.77 -8.48 -18.74
N GLN A 440 15.24 -8.81 -19.94
CA GLN A 440 16.61 -8.52 -20.37
C GLN A 440 16.83 -7.02 -20.51
N LEU A 441 15.82 -6.31 -21.01
CA LEU A 441 15.83 -4.85 -21.12
C LEU A 441 15.90 -4.18 -19.74
N GLY A 442 15.12 -4.64 -18.76
CA GLY A 442 15.18 -4.15 -17.38
C GLY A 442 16.58 -4.26 -16.80
N ARG A 443 17.21 -5.45 -16.91
CA ARG A 443 18.59 -5.68 -16.45
C ARG A 443 19.61 -4.78 -17.15
N HIS A 444 19.45 -4.61 -18.46
CA HIS A 444 20.31 -3.72 -19.24
C HIS A 444 20.21 -2.28 -18.74
N LEU A 445 18.99 -1.78 -18.51
CA LEU A 445 18.74 -0.44 -18.01
C LEU A 445 19.20 -0.24 -16.57
N GLU A 446 19.11 -1.25 -15.70
CA GLU A 446 19.71 -1.18 -14.36
C GLU A 446 21.22 -0.90 -14.46
N VAL A 447 21.94 -1.64 -15.31
CA VAL A 447 23.38 -1.42 -15.52
C VAL A 447 23.65 -0.06 -16.16
N GLU A 448 22.92 0.29 -17.22
CA GLU A 448 23.13 1.53 -17.98
C GLU A 448 22.82 2.78 -17.13
N MET A 449 21.72 2.76 -16.39
CA MET A 449 21.21 3.93 -15.69
C MET A 449 21.78 4.02 -14.28
N LEU A 450 21.92 2.90 -13.56
CA LEU A 450 22.27 2.85 -12.13
C LEU A 450 23.65 2.24 -11.87
N GLY A 451 24.35 1.75 -12.91
CA GLY A 451 25.69 1.19 -12.80
C GLY A 451 25.76 -0.21 -12.18
N ARG A 452 24.62 -0.87 -11.95
CA ARG A 452 24.52 -2.17 -11.27
C ARG A 452 23.28 -2.92 -11.72
N SER A 453 23.30 -4.25 -11.68
CA SER A 453 22.10 -5.09 -11.78
C SER A 453 22.34 -6.31 -10.91
N GLU A 454 21.64 -6.37 -9.78
CA GLU A 454 21.83 -7.38 -8.75
C GLU A 454 20.67 -8.37 -8.82
N VAL A 455 20.99 -9.67 -8.78
CA VAL A 455 19.96 -10.71 -8.82
C VAL A 455 19.05 -10.56 -7.61
N MET A 456 17.75 -10.35 -7.87
CA MET A 456 16.72 -10.42 -6.85
C MET A 456 15.85 -11.66 -7.02
N ALA A 457 15.42 -12.25 -5.91
CA ALA A 457 14.55 -13.41 -5.91
C ALA A 457 13.62 -13.44 -4.70
N LEU A 458 12.35 -13.75 -4.95
CA LEU A 458 11.41 -14.14 -3.90
C LEU A 458 11.80 -15.51 -3.33
N PRO A 459 11.55 -15.76 -2.04
CA PRO A 459 11.81 -17.05 -1.46
C PRO A 459 10.80 -18.10 -1.96
N ALA A 460 11.18 -19.38 -1.95
CA ALA A 460 10.36 -20.45 -2.51
C ALA A 460 9.02 -20.67 -1.78
N ASP A 461 8.95 -20.23 -0.52
CA ASP A 461 7.79 -20.27 0.37
C ASP A 461 6.96 -18.98 0.37
N PHE A 462 7.25 -18.02 -0.53
CA PHE A 462 6.40 -16.84 -0.72
C PHE A 462 4.94 -17.29 -0.92
N PRO A 463 3.95 -16.66 -0.26
CA PRO A 463 2.57 -17.12 -0.28
C PRO A 463 2.03 -17.32 -1.70
N ARG A 464 1.40 -18.47 -1.93
CA ARG A 464 0.70 -18.78 -3.19
C ARG A 464 -0.77 -18.38 -3.18
N ARG A 465 -1.31 -18.09 -2.00
CA ARG A 465 -2.68 -17.65 -1.76
C ARG A 465 -2.67 -16.65 -0.62
N LEU A 466 -3.47 -15.60 -0.74
CA LEU A 466 -3.70 -14.59 0.29
C LEU A 466 -5.20 -14.46 0.47
N SER A 467 -5.67 -14.59 1.72
CA SER A 467 -7.10 -14.67 1.99
C SER A 467 -7.83 -13.40 1.61
N LEU A 468 -9.06 -13.57 1.11
CA LEU A 468 -10.01 -12.51 0.90
C LEU A 468 -10.93 -12.46 2.13
N GLU A 469 -10.50 -11.78 3.19
CA GLU A 469 -11.34 -11.51 4.37
C GLU A 469 -12.30 -10.33 4.12
#